data_AF-D1NY01-F1
#
_entry.id   AF-D1NY01-F1
#
_cell.length_a   1.000
_cell.length_b   1.000
_cell.length_c   1.000
_cell.angle_alpha   90.00
_cell.angle_beta   90.00
_cell.angle_gamma   90.00
#
_symmetry.space_group_name_H-M   'P 1'
#
loop_
_entity.id
_entity.type
_entity.pdbx_description
1 polymer ?
#
loop_
_entity_poly.entity_id
_entity_poly.type
_entity_poly.pdbx_seq_one_letter_code
_entity_poly.pdbx_strand_id
1 'polypeptide(L)'
;MGIDLPLIWFVIIVFSMLMYIVMDGFDLGIGILYPALKDSQDRDLMMNSVAPVWDGNETWLVLGGAALFGAFPLVYAIVLDALSIPLTFMLLALIFRGVAFEFRFRADESHRRHWDHAFIWGSIFATFKALLSVHLFKASTLKIASIWAGISIGSPLSLYFVDLG
;
A
#
# COMPACT_ATOMS: atom_id res chain seq x y z
N MET A 1 -14.63 -19.11 -27.23
CA MET A 1 -14.60 -18.63 -25.83
C MET A 1 -14.18 -17.17 -25.87
N GLY A 2 -15.03 -16.25 -25.41
CA GLY A 2 -14.68 -14.84 -25.35
C GLY A 2 -13.64 -14.58 -24.26
N ILE A 3 -12.90 -13.49 -24.38
CA ILE A 3 -11.97 -13.03 -23.35
C ILE A 3 -12.78 -12.49 -22.17
N ASP A 4 -12.57 -13.05 -20.97
CA ASP A 4 -13.19 -12.59 -19.72
C ASP A 4 -12.43 -11.38 -19.18
N LEU A 5 -12.87 -10.19 -19.56
CA LEU A 5 -12.26 -8.91 -19.15
C LEU A 5 -12.27 -8.71 -17.63
N PRO A 6 -13.38 -8.97 -16.89
CA PRO A 6 -13.36 -8.96 -15.43
C PRO A 6 -12.27 -9.82 -14.81
N LEU A 7 -12.09 -11.06 -15.30
CA LEU A 7 -11.05 -11.96 -14.80
C LEU A 7 -9.64 -11.40 -15.05
N ILE A 8 -9.38 -10.85 -16.23
CA ILE A 8 -8.08 -10.25 -16.56
C ILE A 8 -7.78 -9.07 -15.62
N TRP A 9 -8.73 -8.16 -15.45
CA TRP A 9 -8.56 -7.01 -14.57
C TRP A 9 -8.37 -7.43 -13.11
N PHE A 10 -9.11 -8.44 -12.66
CA PHE A 10 -8.92 -9.00 -11.33
C PHE A 10 -7.49 -9.53 -11.14
N VAL A 11 -6.96 -10.29 -12.12
CA VAL A 11 -5.57 -10.80 -12.07
C VAL A 11 -4.55 -9.65 -12.05
N ILE A 12 -4.74 -8.61 -12.87
CA ILE A 12 -3.86 -7.43 -12.88
C ILE A 12 -3.84 -6.73 -11.53
N ILE A 13 -5.02 -6.50 -10.92
CA ILE A 13 -5.14 -5.84 -9.61
C ILE A 13 -4.47 -6.67 -8.52
N VAL A 14 -4.77 -7.97 -8.45
CA VAL A 14 -4.19 -8.88 -7.46
C VAL A 14 -2.68 -8.94 -7.63
N PHE A 15 -2.19 -9.07 -8.86
CA PHE A 15 -0.76 -9.08 -9.15
C PHE A 15 -0.09 -7.77 -8.70
N SER A 16 -0.68 -6.62 -9.03
CA SER A 16 -0.18 -5.31 -8.63
C SER A 16 -0.10 -5.16 -7.11
N MET A 17 -1.13 -5.59 -6.38
CA MET A 17 -1.14 -5.55 -4.92
C MET A 17 -0.08 -6.48 -4.31
N LEU A 18 0.09 -7.69 -4.87
CA LEU A 18 1.12 -8.62 -4.41
C LEU A 18 2.52 -8.07 -4.65
N MET A 19 2.78 -7.50 -5.82
CA MET A 19 4.05 -6.84 -6.12
C MET A 19 4.34 -5.71 -5.15
N TYR A 20 3.35 -4.85 -4.86
CA TYR A 20 3.49 -3.80 -3.84
C TYR A 20 3.86 -4.39 -2.47
N ILE A 21 3.12 -5.39 -1.98
CA ILE A 21 3.38 -5.99 -0.67
C ILE A 21 4.79 -6.59 -0.59
N VAL A 22 5.25 -7.27 -1.64
CA VAL A 22 6.58 -7.89 -1.68
C VAL A 22 7.68 -6.84 -1.72
N MET A 23 7.57 -5.85 -2.61
CA MET A 23 8.62 -4.87 -2.84
C MET A 23 8.67 -3.83 -1.70
N ASP A 24 7.52 -3.30 -1.28
CA ASP A 24 7.45 -2.37 -0.15
C ASP A 24 7.77 -3.07 1.19
N GLY A 25 7.40 -4.36 1.32
CA GLY A 25 7.76 -5.18 2.47
C GLY A 25 9.27 -5.34 2.66
N PHE A 26 10.04 -5.36 1.57
CA PHE A 26 11.50 -5.33 1.62
C PHE A 26 12.03 -4.00 2.18
N ASP A 27 11.50 -2.87 1.71
CA ASP A 27 11.89 -1.54 2.18
C ASP A 27 11.57 -1.34 3.67
N LEU A 28 10.37 -1.77 4.09
CA LEU A 28 9.94 -1.74 5.50
C LEU A 28 10.81 -2.66 6.36
N GLY A 29 11.16 -3.84 5.85
CA GLY A 29 12.07 -4.77 6.52
C GLY A 29 13.45 -4.15 6.77
N ILE A 30 13.99 -3.46 5.77
CA ILE A 30 15.25 -2.71 5.90
C ILE A 30 15.10 -1.61 6.95
N GLY A 31 14.01 -0.85 6.96
CA GLY A 31 13.74 0.17 7.98
C GLY A 31 13.62 -0.35 9.41
N ILE A 32 13.09 -1.56 9.59
CA ILE A 32 13.00 -2.23 10.89
C ILE A 32 14.36 -2.79 11.35
N LEU A 33 15.16 -3.32 10.41
CA LEU A 33 16.50 -3.86 10.67
C LEU A 33 17.57 -2.77 10.85
N TYR A 34 17.31 -1.59 10.30
CA TYR A 34 18.20 -0.44 10.32
C TYR A 34 18.81 -0.07 11.69
N PRO A 35 18.07 -0.07 12.82
CA PRO A 35 18.64 0.21 14.15
C PRO A 35 19.57 -0.90 14.67
N ALA A 36 19.45 -2.13 14.17
CA ALA A 36 20.24 -3.28 14.64
C ALA A 36 21.69 -3.24 14.14
N LEU A 37 21.97 -2.52 13.05
CA LEU A 37 23.31 -2.31 12.54
C LEU A 37 24.04 -1.27 13.39
N LYS A 38 25.25 -1.58 13.85
CA LYS A 38 26.08 -0.66 14.63
C LYS A 38 27.08 0.14 13.78
N ASP A 39 27.49 -0.42 12.65
CA ASP A 39 28.41 0.22 11.70
C ASP A 39 27.65 1.17 10.76
N SER A 40 28.21 2.37 10.55
CA SER A 40 27.65 3.35 9.61
C SER A 40 27.83 2.92 8.15
N GLN A 41 28.87 2.14 7.82
CA GLN A 41 29.08 1.62 6.48
C GLN A 41 28.01 0.60 6.08
N ASP A 42 27.66 -0.31 7.00
CA ASP A 42 26.58 -1.29 6.77
C ASP A 42 25.22 -0.63 6.60
N ARG A 43 24.95 0.44 7.38
CA ARG A 43 23.72 1.25 7.24
C ARG A 43 23.65 1.95 5.90
N ASP A 44 24.76 2.54 5.46
CA ASP A 44 24.82 3.23 4.17
C ASP A 44 24.69 2.22 3.01
N LEU A 45 25.29 1.03 3.11
CA LEU A 45 25.08 -0.07 2.15
C LEU A 45 23.62 -0.53 2.08
N MET A 46 22.95 -0.71 3.22
CA MET A 46 21.53 -1.08 3.24
C MET A 46 20.66 0.01 2.61
N MET A 47 20.91 1.29 2.93
CA MET A 47 20.18 2.41 2.31
C MET A 47 20.37 2.45 0.79
N ASN A 48 21.61 2.26 0.32
CA ASN A 48 21.96 2.28 -1.09
C ASN A 48 21.32 1.15 -1.91
N SER A 49 20.93 0.05 -1.26
CA SER A 49 20.23 -1.05 -1.93
C SER A 49 18.77 -0.75 -2.27
N VAL A 50 18.13 0.16 -1.53
CA VAL A 50 16.70 0.51 -1.67
C VAL A 50 16.50 1.80 -2.45
N ALA A 51 17.39 2.78 -2.25
CA ALA A 51 17.31 4.11 -2.87
C ALA A 51 17.06 4.14 -4.39
N PRO A 52 17.58 3.22 -5.23
CA PRO A 52 17.30 3.26 -6.66
C PRO A 52 15.94 2.64 -7.06
N VAL A 53 15.30 1.86 -6.19
CA VAL A 53 14.11 1.06 -6.55
C VAL A 53 12.83 1.46 -5.79
N TRP A 54 12.94 2.17 -4.66
CA TRP A 54 11.80 2.48 -3.79
C TRP A 54 10.68 3.25 -4.50
N ASP A 55 11.00 4.20 -5.38
CA ASP A 55 10.00 4.98 -6.12
C ASP A 55 9.19 4.05 -7.05
N GLY A 56 9.85 3.06 -7.64
CA GLY A 56 9.19 1.99 -8.40
C GLY A 56 8.26 1.13 -7.56
N ASN A 57 8.58 0.89 -6.29
CA ASN A 57 7.75 0.09 -5.39
C ASN A 57 6.38 0.74 -5.18
N GLU A 58 6.34 2.07 -5.00
CA GLU A 58 5.10 2.82 -4.81
C GLU A 58 4.20 2.81 -6.06
N THR A 59 4.78 2.71 -7.26
CA THR A 59 3.99 2.68 -8.49
C THR A 59 3.04 1.49 -8.55
N TRP A 60 3.38 0.35 -7.92
CA TRP A 60 2.51 -0.82 -7.83
C TRP A 60 1.27 -0.58 -6.98
N LEU A 61 1.37 0.24 -5.93
CA LEU A 61 0.21 0.65 -5.14
C LEU A 61 -0.71 1.53 -5.97
N VAL A 62 -0.15 2.51 -6.67
CA VAL A 62 -0.90 3.43 -7.54
C VAL A 62 -1.60 2.67 -8.66
N LEU A 63 -0.90 1.74 -9.32
CA LEU A 63 -1.47 0.89 -10.36
C LEU A 63 -2.63 0.04 -9.82
N GLY A 64 -2.45 -0.59 -8.65
CA GLY A 64 -3.50 -1.39 -8.02
C GLY A 64 -4.76 -0.56 -7.71
N GLY A 65 -4.57 0.62 -7.13
CA GLY A 65 -5.66 1.56 -6.83
C GLY A 65 -6.38 2.08 -8.08
N ALA A 66 -5.62 2.52 -9.08
CA ALA A 66 -6.17 3.04 -10.34
C ALA A 66 -6.89 1.95 -11.15
N ALA A 67 -6.32 0.74 -11.21
CA ALA A 67 -6.95 -0.40 -11.87
C ALA A 67 -8.24 -0.82 -11.14
N LEU A 68 -8.25 -0.83 -9.81
CA LEU A 68 -9.46 -1.11 -9.03
C LEU A 68 -10.54 -0.05 -9.25
N PHE A 69 -10.17 1.23 -9.29
CA PHE A 69 -11.10 2.32 -9.60
C PHE A 69 -11.70 2.18 -11.01
N GLY A 70 -10.86 1.90 -12.02
CA GLY A 70 -11.30 1.80 -13.41
C GLY A 70 -12.12 0.55 -13.72
N ALA A 71 -11.74 -0.61 -13.17
CA ALA A 71 -12.40 -1.88 -13.46
C ALA A 71 -13.55 -2.21 -12.51
N PHE A 72 -13.49 -1.77 -11.24
CA PHE A 72 -14.47 -2.12 -10.20
C PHE A 72 -14.76 -0.93 -9.26
N PRO A 73 -15.37 0.17 -9.76
CA PRO A 73 -15.53 1.42 -9.01
C PRO A 73 -16.32 1.27 -7.70
N LEU A 74 -17.34 0.39 -7.66
CA LEU A 74 -18.10 0.13 -6.44
C LEU A 74 -17.24 -0.55 -5.35
N VAL A 75 -16.39 -1.50 -5.75
CA VAL A 75 -15.44 -2.14 -4.83
C VAL A 75 -14.42 -1.13 -4.34
N TYR A 76 -13.90 -0.29 -5.23
CA TYR A 76 -12.99 0.79 -4.88
C TYR A 76 -13.60 1.72 -3.82
N ALA A 77 -14.84 2.18 -4.00
CA ALA A 77 -15.51 3.08 -3.06
C ALA A 77 -15.65 2.45 -1.66
N ILE A 78 -16.04 1.18 -1.58
CA ILE A 78 -16.20 0.46 -0.31
C ILE A 78 -14.85 0.28 0.40
N VAL A 79 -13.80 -0.07 -0.36
CA VAL A 79 -12.45 -0.24 0.18
C VAL A 79 -11.89 1.10 0.65
N LEU A 80 -12.04 2.15 -0.15
CA LEU A 80 -11.53 3.48 0.19
C LEU A 80 -12.24 4.06 1.41
N ASP A 81 -13.57 3.89 1.53
CA ASP A 81 -14.33 4.31 2.71
C ASP A 81 -13.83 3.61 3.97
N ALA A 82 -13.77 2.28 3.93
CA ALA A 82 -13.34 1.44 5.05
C ALA A 82 -11.88 1.66 5.46
N LEU A 83 -11.00 1.95 4.49
CA LEU A 83 -9.56 2.09 4.71
C LEU A 83 -9.08 3.54 4.65
N SER A 84 -9.98 4.52 4.56
CA SER A 84 -9.66 5.95 4.42
C SER A 84 -8.64 6.42 5.45
N ILE A 85 -8.90 6.15 6.74
CA ILE A 85 -8.00 6.50 7.83
C ILE A 85 -6.67 5.74 7.73
N PRO A 86 -6.63 4.39 7.70
CA PRO A 86 -5.39 3.64 7.54
C PRO A 86 -4.54 4.05 6.33
N LEU A 87 -5.16 4.18 5.14
CA LEU A 87 -4.49 4.54 3.90
C LEU A 87 -3.90 5.95 3.99
N THR A 88 -4.62 6.91 4.55
CA THR A 88 -4.10 8.28 4.71
C THR A 88 -2.80 8.29 5.52
N PHE A 89 -2.79 7.60 6.66
CA PHE A 89 -1.58 7.52 7.49
C PHE A 89 -0.47 6.69 6.85
N MET A 90 -0.81 5.63 6.12
CA MET A 90 0.15 4.84 5.36
C MET A 90 0.84 5.73 4.32
N LEU A 91 0.07 6.47 3.51
CA LEU A 91 0.60 7.40 2.51
C LEU A 91 1.48 8.49 3.14
N LEU A 92 1.07 9.05 4.29
CA LEU A 92 1.91 10.00 5.02
C LEU A 92 3.24 9.36 5.47
N ALA A 93 3.21 8.14 6.00
CA ALA A 93 4.42 7.42 6.40
C ALA A 93 5.35 7.14 5.20
N LEU A 94 4.80 6.78 4.04
CA LEU A 94 5.55 6.56 2.80
C LEU A 94 6.20 7.86 2.29
N ILE A 95 5.48 9.00 2.34
CA ILE A 95 6.03 10.32 2.03
C ILE A 95 7.20 10.65 2.96
N PHE A 96 7.01 10.50 4.27
CA PHE A 96 8.08 10.75 5.24
C PHE A 96 9.28 9.85 5.01
N ARG A 97 9.07 8.59 4.63
CA ARG A 97 10.14 7.66 4.27
C ARG A 97 10.93 8.13 3.05
N GLY A 98 10.24 8.52 1.97
CA GLY A 98 10.87 9.05 0.76
C GLY A 98 11.69 10.32 1.03
N VAL A 99 11.13 11.24 1.81
CA VAL A 99 11.84 12.45 2.27
C VAL A 99 13.05 12.09 3.12
N ALA A 100 12.94 11.14 4.05
CA ALA A 100 14.06 10.72 4.88
C ALA A 100 15.21 10.11 4.06
N PHE A 101 14.92 9.36 3.00
CA PHE A 101 15.94 8.86 2.07
C PHE A 101 16.68 10.00 1.36
N GLU A 102 15.96 10.88 0.67
CA GLU A 102 16.56 11.96 -0.13
C GLU A 102 17.35 12.96 0.73
N PHE A 103 16.82 13.30 1.91
CA PHE A 103 17.50 14.24 2.83
C PHE A 103 18.68 13.59 3.56
N ARG A 104 18.67 12.28 3.83
CA ARG A 104 19.83 11.57 4.40
C ARG A 104 21.05 11.65 3.49
N PHE A 105 20.87 11.52 2.17
CA PHE A 105 21.96 11.62 1.20
C PHE A 105 22.59 13.02 1.14
N ARG A 106 21.83 14.05 1.53
CA ARG A 106 22.27 15.46 1.50
C ARG A 106 22.67 16.01 2.88
N ALA A 107 22.50 15.25 3.96
CA ALA A 107 22.69 15.72 5.33
C ALA A 107 24.13 15.52 5.84
N ASP A 108 24.67 16.55 6.51
CA ASP A 108 25.91 16.46 7.29
C ASP A 108 25.83 15.40 8.41
N GLU A 109 26.99 14.91 8.85
CA GLU A 109 27.13 13.86 9.88
C GLU A 109 26.32 14.11 11.17
N SER A 110 26.12 15.38 11.54
CA SER A 110 25.34 15.79 12.71
C SER A 110 23.82 15.62 12.55
N HIS A 111 23.30 15.66 11.32
CA HIS A 111 21.87 15.56 11.03
C HIS A 111 21.46 14.15 10.56
N ARG A 112 22.40 13.31 10.13
CA ARG A 112 22.17 11.90 9.74
C ARG A 112 21.41 11.09 10.81
N ARG A 113 21.69 11.31 12.11
CA ARG A 113 20.97 10.65 13.23
C ARG A 113 19.50 11.01 13.32
N HIS A 114 19.10 12.23 12.98
CA HIS A 114 17.70 12.64 13.01
C HIS A 114 16.90 11.95 11.90
N TRP A 115 17.50 11.82 10.71
CA TRP A 115 16.91 11.12 9.57
C TRP A 115 16.87 9.60 9.78
N ASP A 116 17.84 9.02 10.50
CA ASP A 116 17.78 7.62 10.95
C ASP A 116 16.54 7.33 11.78
N HIS A 117 16.25 8.19 12.77
CA HIS A 117 15.07 8.03 13.59
C HIS A 117 13.77 8.22 12.79
N ALA A 118 13.72 9.19 11.87
CA ALA A 118 12.56 9.38 11.00
C ALA A 118 12.28 8.14 10.12
N PHE A 119 13.33 7.50 9.60
CA PHE A 119 13.23 6.30 8.78
C PHE A 119 12.70 5.08 9.57
N ILE A 120 13.21 4.88 10.78
CA ILE A 120 12.78 3.80 11.68
C ILE A 120 11.31 3.98 12.08
N TRP A 121 10.95 5.18 12.55
CA TRP A 121 9.58 5.47 12.97
C TRP A 121 8.59 5.40 11.80
N GLY A 122 8.94 5.95 10.64
CA GLY A 122 8.13 5.85 9.43
C GLY A 122 7.83 4.40 9.05
N SER A 123 8.84 3.53 9.09
CA SER A 123 8.70 2.11 8.74
C SER A 123 7.85 1.32 9.74
N ILE A 124 8.00 1.60 11.03
CA ILE A 124 7.17 0.98 12.09
C ILE A 124 5.71 1.41 11.96
N PHE A 125 5.45 2.71 11.75
CA PHE A 125 4.10 3.24 11.60
C PHE A 125 3.42 2.70 10.34
N ALA A 126 4.12 2.64 9.20
CA ALA A 126 3.60 2.07 7.96
C ALA A 126 3.22 0.60 8.14
N THR A 127 4.09 -0.21 8.76
CA THR A 127 3.82 -1.64 9.03
C THR A 127 2.61 -1.84 9.93
N PHE A 128 2.50 -1.08 11.02
CA PHE A 128 1.36 -1.16 11.93
C PHE A 128 0.04 -0.79 11.24
N LYS A 129 0.06 0.23 10.38
CA LYS A 129 -1.12 0.63 9.60
C LYS A 129 -1.50 -0.40 8.55
N ALA A 130 -0.54 -1.01 7.85
CA ALA A 130 -0.81 -2.12 6.94
C ALA A 130 -1.53 -3.27 7.66
N LEU A 131 -1.11 -3.61 8.89
CA LEU A 131 -1.76 -4.63 9.71
C LEU A 131 -3.20 -4.26 10.10
N LEU A 132 -3.43 -2.99 10.48
CA LEU A 132 -4.76 -2.47 10.79
C LEU A 132 -5.68 -2.50 9.56
N SER A 133 -5.15 -2.15 8.39
CA SER A 133 -5.87 -2.21 7.11
C SER A 133 -6.37 -3.62 6.81
N VAL A 134 -5.57 -4.66 7.05
CA VAL A 134 -6.01 -6.06 6.87
C VAL A 134 -7.18 -6.40 7.79
N HIS A 135 -7.15 -5.93 9.05
CA HIS A 135 -8.23 -6.17 10.01
C HIS A 135 -9.53 -5.47 9.60
N LEU A 136 -9.46 -4.21 9.17
CA LEU A 136 -10.61 -3.43 8.72
C LEU A 136 -11.16 -3.93 7.38
N PHE A 137 -10.29 -4.36 6.47
CA PHE A 137 -10.68 -4.97 5.21
C PHE A 137 -11.51 -6.24 5.43
N LYS A 138 -11.17 -7.05 6.44
CA LYS A 138 -11.95 -8.24 6.82
C LYS A 138 -13.38 -7.90 7.28
N ALA A 139 -13.63 -6.70 7.79
CA ALA A 139 -14.98 -6.23 8.08
C ALA A 139 -15.75 -5.89 6.79
N SER A 140 -15.06 -5.36 5.77
CA SER A 140 -15.63 -4.99 4.47
C SER A 140 -15.87 -6.18 3.53
N THR A 141 -15.20 -7.32 3.72
CA THR A 141 -15.38 -8.51 2.88
C THR A 141 -16.81 -9.05 2.90
N LEU A 142 -17.54 -8.88 4.02
CA LEU A 142 -18.96 -9.27 4.11
C LEU A 142 -19.86 -8.38 3.23
N LYS A 143 -19.60 -7.07 3.21
CA LYS A 143 -20.31 -6.13 2.30
C LYS A 143 -20.03 -6.48 0.84
N ILE A 144 -18.77 -6.70 0.48
CA ILE A 144 -18.38 -7.07 -0.89
C ILE A 144 -19.01 -8.40 -1.32
N ALA A 145 -19.00 -9.41 -0.44
CA ALA A 145 -19.63 -10.70 -0.69
C ALA A 145 -21.16 -10.59 -0.86
N SER A 146 -21.83 -9.74 -0.07
CA SER A 146 -23.26 -9.50 -0.20
C SER A 146 -23.65 -8.83 -1.52
N ILE A 147 -22.82 -7.91 -2.03
CA ILE A 147 -23.01 -7.28 -3.34
C ILE A 147 -22.83 -8.31 -4.46
N TRP A 148 -21.77 -9.11 -4.39
CA TRP A 148 -21.55 -10.21 -5.34
C TRP A 148 -22.72 -11.20 -5.36
N ALA A 149 -23.23 -11.57 -4.19
CA ALA A 149 -24.41 -12.44 -4.09
C ALA A 149 -25.66 -11.76 -4.66
N GLY A 150 -25.89 -10.47 -4.37
CA GLY A 150 -27.03 -9.70 -4.87
C GLY A 150 -27.04 -9.54 -6.39
N ILE A 151 -25.86 -9.32 -7.00
CA ILE A 151 -25.65 -9.26 -8.45
C ILE A 151 -25.89 -10.65 -9.09
N SER A 152 -25.43 -11.72 -8.44
CA SER A 152 -25.55 -13.10 -8.95
C SER A 152 -26.98 -13.65 -8.86
N ILE A 153 -27.80 -13.15 -7.94
CA ILE A 153 -29.17 -13.64 -7.68
C ILE A 153 -30.23 -12.82 -8.44
N GLY A 154 -29.86 -11.72 -9.12
CA GLY A 154 -30.80 -10.88 -9.86
C GLY A 154 -31.85 -10.19 -8.96
N SER A 155 -31.52 -9.96 -7.69
CA SER A 155 -32.45 -9.34 -6.74
C SER A 155 -32.68 -7.86 -7.08
N PRO A 156 -33.90 -7.30 -6.93
CA PRO A 156 -34.19 -5.88 -7.19
C PRO A 156 -33.32 -4.90 -6.38
N LEU A 157 -32.71 -5.37 -5.28
CA LEU A 157 -31.73 -4.63 -4.49
C LEU A 157 -30.47 -4.26 -5.27
N SER A 158 -30.12 -5.00 -6.33
CA SER A 158 -28.98 -4.66 -7.19
C SER A 158 -29.16 -3.32 -7.92
N LEU A 159 -30.40 -2.91 -8.19
CA LEU A 159 -30.72 -1.62 -8.82
C LEU A 159 -30.46 -0.45 -7.87
N TYR A 160 -30.78 -0.59 -6.58
CA TYR A 160 -30.56 0.46 -5.57
C TYR A 160 -29.07 0.76 -5.29
N PHE A 161 -28.18 -0.22 -5.47
CA PHE A 161 -26.73 0.00 -5.33
C PHE A 161 -26.10 0.62 -6.59
N VAL A 162 -26.77 0.56 -7.74
CA VAL A 162 -26.34 1.19 -9.00
C VAL A 162 -26.78 2.66 -9.05
N ASP A 163 -27.92 3.01 -8.46
CA ASP A 163 -28.51 4.36 -8.53
C ASP A 163 -27.96 5.37 -7.50
N LEU A 164 -27.00 4.97 -6.64
CA LEU A 164 -26.37 5.84 -5.62
C LEU A 164 -24.91 6.22 -5.95
N GLY A 165 -24.44 5.90 -7.16
CA GLY A 165 -23.13 6.30 -7.69
C GLY A 165 -23.14 7.64 -8.41
#